data_AF-A0A967DXF5-F1
#
_entry.id   AF-A0A967DXF5-F1
#
_cell.length_a   1.000
_cell.length_b   1.000
_cell.length_c   1.000
_cell.angle_alpha   90.00
_cell.angle_beta   90.00
_cell.angle_gamma   90.00
#
_symmetry.space_group_name_H-M   'P 1'
#
loop_
_entity.id
_entity.type
_entity.pdbx_description
1 polymer ?
#
loop_
_entity_poly.entity_id
_entity_poly.type
_entity_poly.pdbx_seq_one_letter_code
_entity_poly.pdbx_strand_id
1 'polypeptide(L)'
;VKACALKAEIAPTLLATTADLQTLVEAKTDRSVLELPLLRGWRRELVGEVLLDALAGRLAVHVDPDLRMIQWSASTETPSS
;
A
#
# COMPACT_ATOMS: atom_id res chain seq x y z
N VAL A 1 -3.71 -1.62 2.64
CA VAL A 1 -3.52 -2.76 3.58
C VAL A 1 -4.76 -3.63 3.73
N LYS A 2 -5.86 -3.16 4.37
CA LYS A 2 -7.05 -4.01 4.63
C LYS A 2 -7.57 -4.73 3.38
N ALA A 3 -7.68 -4.01 2.28
CA ALA A 3 -8.15 -4.58 1.02
C ALA A 3 -7.15 -5.57 0.38
N CYS A 4 -5.84 -5.43 0.61
CA CYS A 4 -4.85 -6.44 0.23
C CYS A 4 -4.98 -7.69 1.10
N ALA A 5 -5.21 -7.53 2.40
CA ALA A 5 -5.40 -8.63 3.33
C ALA A 5 -6.65 -9.46 2.99
N LEU A 6 -7.73 -8.78 2.63
CA LEU A 6 -8.96 -9.42 2.15
C LEU A 6 -8.71 -10.23 0.88
N LYS A 7 -8.02 -9.66 -0.12
CA LYS A 7 -7.69 -10.37 -1.38
C LYS A 7 -6.78 -11.58 -1.16
N ALA A 8 -5.87 -11.51 -0.19
CA ALA A 8 -4.94 -12.59 0.15
C ALA A 8 -5.47 -13.54 1.23
N GLU A 9 -6.72 -13.34 1.71
CA GLU A 9 -7.37 -14.15 2.74
C GLU A 9 -6.54 -14.29 4.05
N ILE A 10 -5.87 -13.22 4.46
CA ILE A 10 -5.07 -13.18 5.69
C ILE A 10 -5.47 -12.03 6.60
N ALA A 11 -5.18 -12.18 7.90
CA ALA A 11 -5.42 -11.12 8.87
C ALA A 11 -4.62 -9.85 8.51
N PRO A 12 -5.24 -8.64 8.49
CA PRO A 12 -4.54 -7.40 8.14
C PRO A 12 -3.29 -7.11 8.96
N THR A 13 -3.29 -7.49 10.24
CA THR A 13 -2.16 -7.31 11.16
C THR A 13 -0.95 -8.18 10.82
N LEU A 14 -1.14 -9.29 10.07
CA LEU A 14 -0.03 -10.09 9.55
C LEU A 14 0.66 -9.39 8.36
N LEU A 15 -0.09 -8.60 7.58
CA LEU A 15 0.49 -7.78 6.51
C LEU A 15 1.23 -6.58 7.07
N ALA A 16 0.54 -5.77 7.87
CA ALA A 16 1.10 -4.56 8.46
C ALA A 16 0.29 -4.14 9.68
N THR A 17 1.00 -3.70 10.72
CA THR A 17 0.43 -2.94 11.83
C THR A 17 0.43 -1.45 11.50
N THR A 18 -0.27 -0.65 12.30
CA THR A 18 -0.18 0.82 12.20
C THR A 18 1.27 1.32 12.41
N ALA A 19 2.02 0.69 13.32
CA ALA A 19 3.42 1.03 13.57
C ALA A 19 4.29 0.79 12.33
N ASP A 20 4.12 -0.33 11.64
CA ASP A 20 4.85 -0.61 10.39
C ASP A 20 4.58 0.47 9.32
N LEU A 21 3.34 0.97 9.23
CA LEU A 21 2.98 2.02 8.28
C LEU A 21 3.56 3.39 8.67
N GLN A 22 3.65 3.69 9.97
CA GLN A 22 4.30 4.91 10.45
C GLN A 22 5.80 4.88 10.11
N THR A 23 6.48 3.78 10.42
CA THR A 23 7.90 3.60 10.07
C THR A 23 8.14 3.72 8.55
N LEU A 24 7.21 3.24 7.73
CA LEU A 24 7.27 3.38 6.28
C LEU A 24 7.22 4.84 5.81
N VAL A 25 6.35 5.66 6.42
CA VAL A 25 6.23 7.10 6.11
C VAL A 25 7.48 7.86 6.57
N GLU A 26 8.00 7.56 7.76
CA GLU A 26 9.21 8.17 8.32
C GLU A 26 10.42 7.87 7.43
N ALA A 27 10.62 6.61 7.06
CA ALA A 27 11.76 6.19 6.24
C ALA A 27 11.77 6.82 4.83
N LYS A 28 10.61 7.15 4.26
CA LYS A 28 10.51 7.92 3.01
C LYS A 28 11.13 9.32 3.16
N THR A 29 10.99 9.94 4.32
CA THR A 29 11.45 11.30 4.61
C THR A 29 12.96 11.35 4.76
N ASP A 30 13.55 10.37 5.44
CA ASP A 30 14.99 10.30 5.71
C ASP A 30 15.85 9.78 4.54
N ARG A 31 15.25 9.50 3.36
CA ARG A 31 15.93 8.99 2.14
C ARG A 31 16.81 7.74 2.35
N SER A 32 16.69 7.08 3.49
CA SER A 32 17.37 5.82 3.75
C SER A 32 16.81 4.75 2.83
N VAL A 33 17.67 3.81 2.41
CA VAL A 33 17.20 2.60 1.72
C VAL A 33 16.13 1.98 2.61
N LEU A 34 14.92 1.79 2.06
CA LEU A 34 13.74 1.28 2.74
C LEU A 34 13.95 -0.19 3.16
N GLU A 35 14.83 -0.42 4.14
CA GLU A 35 15.21 -1.70 4.73
C GLU A 35 14.15 -2.15 5.75
N LEU A 36 12.87 -2.04 5.39
CA LEU A 36 11.77 -2.32 6.31
C LEU A 36 11.32 -3.77 6.19
N PRO A 37 11.02 -4.45 7.31
CA PRO A 37 10.47 -5.81 7.27
C PRO A 37 9.18 -5.91 6.43
N LEU A 38 8.38 -4.84 6.39
CA LEU A 38 7.18 -4.70 5.56
C LEU A 38 7.48 -4.75 4.04
N LEU A 39 8.69 -4.40 3.64
CA LEU A 39 9.15 -4.34 2.25
C LEU A 39 10.10 -5.50 1.91
N ARG A 40 10.00 -6.61 2.63
CA ARG A 40 10.77 -7.83 2.41
C ARG A 40 9.87 -9.07 2.38
N GLY A 41 10.30 -10.07 1.61
CA GLY A 41 9.62 -11.36 1.47
C GLY A 41 8.16 -11.25 1.06
N TRP A 42 7.33 -12.18 1.54
CA TRP A 42 5.91 -12.29 1.18
C TRP A 42 5.09 -11.02 1.49
N ARG A 43 5.46 -10.24 2.52
CA ARG A 43 4.78 -8.96 2.81
C ARG A 43 4.98 -7.94 1.69
N ARG A 44 6.18 -7.91 1.11
CA ARG A 44 6.46 -7.06 -0.05
C ARG A 44 5.56 -7.43 -1.22
N GLU A 45 5.46 -8.72 -1.50
CA GLU A 45 4.69 -9.27 -2.61
C GLU A 45 3.19 -8.96 -2.49
N LEU A 46 2.63 -9.07 -1.27
CA LEU A 46 1.20 -8.89 -1.06
C LEU A 46 0.76 -7.44 -0.88
N VAL A 47 1.61 -6.58 -0.30
CA VAL A 47 1.21 -5.20 0.06
C VAL A 47 2.30 -4.16 -0.16
N GLY A 48 3.57 -4.55 -0.20
CA GLY A 48 4.70 -3.63 -0.29
C GLY A 48 4.65 -2.73 -1.52
N GLU A 49 4.51 -3.30 -2.72
CA GLU A 49 4.48 -2.50 -3.96
C GLU A 49 3.29 -1.52 -3.96
N VAL A 50 2.10 -1.97 -3.52
CA VAL A 50 0.91 -1.10 -3.39
C VAL A 50 1.16 0.07 -2.44
N LEU A 51 1.86 -0.16 -1.32
CA LEU A 51 2.19 0.90 -0.37
C LEU A 51 3.24 1.86 -0.93
N LEU A 52 4.23 1.36 -1.66
CA LEU A 52 5.23 2.18 -2.33
C LEU A 52 4.61 3.08 -3.40
N ASP A 53 3.67 2.54 -4.20
CA ASP A 53 2.91 3.31 -5.18
C ASP A 53 2.01 4.35 -4.51
N ALA A 54 1.34 4.00 -3.42
CA ALA A 54 0.54 4.95 -2.64
C ALA A 54 1.40 6.09 -2.09
N LEU A 55 2.55 5.77 -1.50
CA LEU A 55 3.51 6.75 -0.99
C LEU A 55 4.06 7.66 -2.09
N ALA A 56 4.21 7.14 -3.31
CA ALA A 56 4.68 7.89 -4.46
C ALA A 56 3.58 8.70 -5.16
N GLY A 57 2.32 8.62 -4.73
CA GLY A 57 1.19 9.27 -5.40
C GLY A 57 0.79 8.62 -6.72
N ARG A 58 1.26 7.39 -6.99
CA ARG A 58 0.98 6.63 -8.21
C ARG A 58 -0.22 5.70 -8.10
N LEU A 59 -0.99 5.81 -7.03
CA LEU A 59 -2.16 4.97 -6.77
C LEU A 59 -3.44 5.80 -6.76
N ALA A 60 -4.39 5.46 -7.62
CA ALA A 60 -5.76 5.95 -7.54
C ALA A 60 -6.58 4.98 -6.67
N VAL A 61 -7.35 5.52 -5.72
CA VAL A 61 -8.20 4.74 -4.82
C VAL A 61 -9.65 5.04 -5.12
N HIS A 62 -10.43 3.99 -5.37
CA HIS A 62 -11.86 4.06 -5.56
C HIS A 62 -12.57 3.34 -4.41
N VAL A 63 -13.58 3.99 -3.85
CA VAL A 63 -14.42 3.40 -2.79
C VAL A 63 -15.79 3.19 -3.38
N ASP A 64 -16.22 1.93 -3.45
CA ASP A 64 -17.59 1.57 -3.79
C ASP A 64 -18.43 1.63 -2.51
N PRO A 65 -19.35 2.59 -2.38
CA PRO A 65 -20.15 2.76 -1.16
C PRO A 65 -21.20 1.66 -0.99
N ASP A 66 -21.67 1.05 -2.08
CA ASP A 66 -22.72 0.04 -2.07
C ASP A 66 -22.16 -1.32 -1.69
N LEU A 67 -20.98 -1.65 -2.22
CA LEU A 67 -20.28 -2.89 -1.90
C LEU A 67 -19.37 -2.78 -0.67
N ARG A 68 -19.17 -1.56 -0.13
CA ARG A 68 -18.18 -1.25 0.93
C ARG A 68 -16.79 -1.80 0.61
N MET A 69 -16.44 -1.76 -0.67
CA MET A 69 -15.19 -2.31 -1.21
C MET A 69 -14.23 -1.18 -1.58
N ILE A 70 -12.96 -1.38 -1.29
CA ILE A 70 -11.89 -0.48 -1.72
C ILE A 70 -11.17 -1.15 -2.89
N GLN A 71 -11.17 -0.46 -4.02
CA GLN A 71 -10.41 -0.83 -5.21
C GLN A 71 -9.30 0.20 -5.43
N TRP A 72 -8.23 -0.22 -6.08
CA TRP A 72 -7.15 0.67 -6.47
C TRP A 72 -6.68 0.32 -7.87
N SER A 73 -6.23 1.33 -8.58
CA SER A 73 -5.58 1.21 -9.88
C SER A 73 -4.31 2.06 -9.89
N ALA A 74 -3.40 1.79 -10.82
CA ALA A 74 -2.36 2.76 -11.11
C ALA A 74 -3.02 4.11 -11.41
N SER A 75 -2.45 5.20 -10.89
CA SER A 75 -2.80 6.55 -11.30
C SER A 75 -2.49 6.65 -12.78
N THR A 76 -3.51 6.49 -13.64
CA THR A 76 -3.37 6.89 -15.03
C THR A 76 -3.21 8.39 -15.00
N GLU A 77 -1.99 8.86 -15.21
CA GLU A 77 -1.75 10.25 -15.62
C GLU A 77 -2.64 10.46 -16.86
N THR A 78 -3.78 11.12 -16.70
CA THR A 78 -4.48 11.68 -17.85
C THR A 78 -3.46 12.58 -18.54
N PRO A 79 -3.02 12.28 -19.78
CA PRO A 79 -2.17 13.22 -20.49
C PRO A 79 -3.01 14.47 -20.69
N SER A 80 -2.71 15.51 -19.93
CA SER A 80 -3.22 16.86 -20.16
C SER A 80 -2.89 17.20 -21.61
N SER A 81 -3.92 17.26 -22.45
CA SER A 81 -3.85 17.77 -23.83
C SER A 81 -3.88 19.29 -23.83
#